data_AF-A0AAU6KRD7-F1
#
_entry.id   AF-A0AAU6KRD7-F1
#
_cell.length_a   1.000
_cell.length_b   1.000
_cell.length_c   1.000
_cell.angle_alpha   90.00
_cell.angle_beta   90.00
_cell.angle_gamma   90.00
#
_symmetry.space_group_name_H-M   'P 1'
#
loop_
_entity.id
_entity.type
_entity.pdbx_description
1 polymer ?
#
loop_
_entity_poly.entity_id
_entity_poly.type
_entity_poly.pdbx_seq_one_letter_code
_entity_poly.pdbx_strand_id
1 'polypeptide(L)'
;MFGKDHSQQLQGISEQLTQALAELRALRQQVDSQQHAIDRTETAARDHLNDTREVVRRALGENREMLIGQLAAFSADLATIRANTQRYGEERPPEPAAAMEQPLVEDQEEGKEDKHPKLLLAAVGISAAELRVHRDTWAFLVEHAGQDRHFHIPGGVEEKDGIVKVQVSGPSLVAALTSLRAVHEADGADPGTAAIAQHVYGRIAKTVKAVAKDPHSGTGGDPVAIVIDDRIKSTGQQVGSVNDDQPERDPDN
;
A
#
# COMPACT_ATOMS: atom_id res chain seq x y z
N MET A 1 -17.27 61.45 47.97
CA MET A 1 -18.41 61.03 47.11
C MET A 1 -18.01 59.95 46.07
N PHE A 2 -16.92 59.19 46.28
CA PHE A 2 -16.30 58.33 45.25
C PHE A 2 -16.60 56.82 45.36
N GLY A 3 -17.43 56.38 46.32
CA GLY A 3 -17.62 54.95 46.60
C GLY A 3 -18.71 54.23 45.79
N LYS A 4 -19.66 54.95 45.19
CA LYS A 4 -20.82 54.33 44.52
C LYS A 4 -20.51 53.84 43.11
N ASP A 5 -19.72 54.59 42.33
CA ASP A 5 -19.39 54.22 40.94
C ASP A 5 -18.50 52.96 40.88
N HIS A 6 -17.55 52.81 41.81
CA HIS A 6 -16.70 51.61 41.87
C HIS A 6 -17.49 50.34 42.23
N SER A 7 -18.49 50.46 43.11
CA SER A 7 -19.33 49.31 43.47
C SER A 7 -20.19 48.84 42.30
N GLN A 8 -20.72 49.78 41.49
CA GLN A 8 -21.51 49.43 40.30
C GLN A 8 -20.64 48.78 39.22
N GLN A 9 -19.42 49.28 39.03
CA GLN A 9 -18.48 48.71 38.07
C GLN A 9 -18.05 47.28 38.45
N LEU A 10 -17.77 47.03 39.73
CA LEU A 10 -17.43 45.68 40.21
C LEU A 10 -18.61 44.70 40.08
N GLN A 11 -19.83 45.18 40.29
CA GLN A 11 -21.03 44.36 40.13
C GLN A 11 -21.24 43.97 38.66
N GLY A 12 -21.05 44.91 37.71
CA GLY A 12 -21.11 44.62 36.29
C GLY A 12 -20.05 43.61 35.81
N ILE A 13 -18.83 43.72 36.32
CA ILE A 13 -17.75 42.76 36.01
C ILE A 13 -18.08 41.36 36.56
N SER A 14 -18.63 41.26 37.76
CA SER A 14 -19.04 39.99 38.36
C SER A 14 -20.14 39.29 37.55
N GLU A 15 -21.11 40.06 37.04
CA GLU A 15 -22.17 39.54 36.18
C GLU A 15 -21.61 39.04 34.84
N GLN A 16 -20.73 39.83 34.21
CA GLN A 16 -20.04 39.44 32.97
C GLN A 16 -19.21 38.16 33.12
N LEU A 17 -18.47 38.01 34.23
CA LEU A 17 -17.69 36.79 34.50
C LEU A 17 -18.59 35.57 34.71
N THR A 18 -19.72 35.75 35.39
CA THR A 18 -20.69 34.67 35.62
C THR A 18 -21.33 34.23 34.30
N GLN A 19 -21.66 35.18 33.43
CA GLN A 19 -22.17 34.91 32.10
C GLN A 19 -21.13 34.21 31.21
N ALA A 20 -19.89 34.69 31.17
CA ALA A 20 -18.82 34.08 30.39
C ALA A 20 -18.53 32.63 30.83
N LEU A 21 -18.57 32.35 32.14
CA LEU A 21 -18.44 30.99 32.66
C LEU A 21 -19.60 30.07 32.26
N ALA A 22 -20.82 30.61 32.18
CA ALA A 22 -21.98 29.85 31.70
C ALA A 22 -21.85 29.53 30.20
N GLU A 23 -21.43 30.50 29.39
CA GLU A 23 -21.20 30.34 27.95
C GLU A 23 -20.08 29.32 27.67
N LEU A 24 -18.96 29.38 28.40
CA LEU A 24 -17.87 28.40 28.27
C LEU A 24 -18.31 26.97 28.60
N ARG A 25 -19.17 26.79 29.61
CA ARG A 25 -19.72 25.46 29.94
C ARG A 25 -20.65 24.95 28.84
N ALA A 26 -21.52 25.82 28.31
CA ALA A 26 -22.39 25.47 27.20
C ALA A 26 -21.59 25.09 25.95
N LEU A 27 -20.55 25.86 25.62
CA LEU A 27 -19.68 25.58 24.48
C LEU A 27 -18.93 24.24 24.66
N ARG A 28 -18.43 23.96 25.87
CA ARG A 28 -17.78 22.67 26.15
C ARG A 28 -18.74 21.51 25.97
N GLN A 29 -19.96 21.61 26.51
CA GLN A 29 -20.99 20.59 26.32
C GLN A 29 -21.32 20.39 24.83
N GLN A 30 -21.37 21.49 24.07
CA GLN A 30 -21.56 21.42 22.63
C GLN A 30 -20.42 20.67 21.92
N VAL A 31 -19.16 20.97 22.24
CA VAL A 31 -18.01 20.26 21.68
C VAL A 31 -18.05 18.77 22.02
N ASP A 32 -18.34 18.41 23.27
CA ASP A 32 -18.44 17.00 23.69
C ASP A 32 -19.55 16.27 22.91
N SER A 33 -20.71 16.92 22.73
CA SER A 33 -21.80 16.37 21.92
C SER A 33 -21.45 16.21 20.43
N GLN A 34 -20.68 17.15 19.88
CA GLN A 34 -20.21 17.11 18.49
C GLN A 34 -19.20 15.99 18.30
N GLN A 35 -18.28 15.79 19.25
CA GLN A 35 -17.33 14.68 19.20
C GLN A 35 -18.05 13.33 19.19
N HIS A 36 -19.04 13.14 20.07
CA HIS A 36 -19.86 11.92 20.06
C HIS A 36 -20.71 11.76 18.80
N ALA A 37 -21.07 12.84 18.09
CA ALA A 37 -21.72 12.73 16.79
C ALA A 37 -20.73 12.25 15.71
N ILE A 38 -19.52 12.81 15.70
CA ILE A 38 -18.45 12.42 14.77
C ILE A 38 -18.09 10.95 14.96
N ASP A 39 -17.80 10.51 16.18
CA ASP A 39 -17.42 9.13 16.47
C ASP A 39 -18.49 8.12 16.02
N ARG A 40 -19.77 8.47 16.19
CA ARG A 40 -20.89 7.66 15.71
C ARG A 40 -20.95 7.58 14.18
N THR A 41 -20.75 8.71 13.50
CA THR A 41 -20.74 8.71 12.03
C THR A 41 -19.55 7.96 11.46
N GLU A 42 -18.38 8.04 12.10
CA GLU A 42 -17.18 7.33 11.70
C GLU A 42 -17.33 5.82 11.87
N THR A 43 -17.92 5.39 12.98
CA THR A 43 -18.22 3.97 13.22
C THR A 43 -19.22 3.44 12.20
N ALA A 44 -20.31 4.16 11.96
CA ALA A 44 -21.32 3.77 10.96
C ALA A 44 -20.75 3.73 9.53
N ALA A 45 -19.86 4.66 9.17
CA ALA A 45 -19.19 4.66 7.88
C ALA A 45 -18.26 3.45 7.71
N ARG A 46 -17.50 3.09 8.75
CA ARG A 46 -16.66 1.88 8.76
C ARG A 46 -17.49 0.61 8.60
N ASP A 47 -18.60 0.51 9.33
CA ASP A 47 -19.49 -0.65 9.26
C ASP A 47 -20.11 -0.79 7.87
N HIS A 48 -20.61 0.32 7.29
CA HIS A 48 -21.17 0.32 5.94
C HIS A 48 -20.13 -0.04 4.86
N LEU A 49 -18.89 0.43 5.01
CA LEU A 49 -17.81 0.10 4.08
C LEU A 49 -17.46 -1.40 4.15
N ASN A 50 -17.43 -1.97 5.35
CA ASN A 50 -17.21 -3.41 5.53
C ASN A 50 -18.35 -4.23 4.93
N ASP A 51 -19.61 -3.84 5.14
CA ASP A 51 -20.77 -4.52 4.58
C ASP A 51 -20.76 -4.47 3.04
N THR A 52 -20.49 -3.29 2.48
CA THR A 52 -20.35 -3.12 1.02
C THR A 52 -19.23 -4.02 0.47
N ARG A 53 -18.10 -4.11 1.17
CA ARG A 53 -16.97 -4.95 0.77
C ARG A 53 -17.33 -6.43 0.78
N GLU A 54 -18.07 -6.90 1.78
CA GLU A 54 -18.52 -8.29 1.84
C GLU A 54 -19.52 -8.61 0.72
N VAL A 55 -20.45 -7.70 0.41
CA VAL A 55 -21.36 -7.86 -0.73
C VAL A 55 -20.60 -7.95 -2.06
N VAL A 56 -19.64 -7.05 -2.27
CA VAL A 56 -18.80 -7.04 -3.48
C VAL A 56 -17.97 -8.33 -3.58
N ARG A 57 -17.33 -8.75 -2.47
CA ARG A 57 -16.53 -9.99 -2.42
C ARG A 57 -17.39 -11.21 -2.74
N ARG A 58 -18.60 -11.28 -2.20
CA ARG A 58 -19.54 -12.37 -2.48
C ARG A 58 -19.90 -12.42 -3.97
N ALA A 59 -20.29 -11.27 -4.55
CA ALA A 59 -20.67 -11.20 -5.96
C ALA A 59 -19.50 -11.58 -6.90
N LEU A 60 -18.28 -11.14 -6.59
CA LEU A 60 -17.08 -11.52 -7.35
C LEU A 60 -16.76 -13.01 -7.22
N GLY A 61 -16.93 -13.61 -6.04
CA GLY A 61 -16.75 -15.03 -5.83
C GLY A 61 -17.73 -15.88 -6.64
N GLU A 62 -19.01 -15.51 -6.61
CA GLU A 62 -20.07 -16.17 -7.38
C GLU A 62 -19.82 -16.06 -8.89
N ASN A 63 -19.39 -14.89 -9.38
CA ASN A 63 -19.07 -14.69 -10.79
C ASN A 63 -17.82 -15.47 -11.22
N ARG A 64 -16.79 -15.56 -10.36
CA ARG A 64 -15.57 -16.34 -10.63
C ARG A 64 -15.87 -17.83 -10.75
N GLU A 65 -16.68 -18.40 -9.85
CA GLU A 65 -17.06 -19.81 -9.94
C GLU A 65 -17.85 -20.10 -11.23
N MET A 66 -18.75 -19.20 -11.63
CA MET A 66 -19.48 -19.31 -12.89
C MET A 66 -18.54 -19.33 -14.10
N LEU A 67 -17.56 -18.43 -14.15
CA LEU A 67 -16.59 -18.36 -15.25
C LEU A 67 -15.69 -19.60 -15.31
N ILE A 68 -15.24 -20.11 -14.17
CA ILE A 68 -14.44 -21.35 -14.11
C ILE A 68 -15.26 -22.54 -14.62
N GLY A 69 -16.54 -22.63 -14.23
CA GLY A 69 -17.45 -23.66 -14.72
C GLY A 69 -17.65 -23.62 -16.25
N GLN A 70 -17.84 -22.42 -16.81
CA GLN A 70 -17.95 -22.23 -18.25
C GLN A 70 -16.66 -22.62 -18.99
N LEU A 71 -15.50 -22.20 -18.47
CA LEU A 71 -14.20 -22.51 -19.07
C LEU A 71 -13.91 -24.02 -19.06
N ALA A 72 -14.28 -24.70 -17.97
CA ALA A 72 -14.17 -26.15 -17.86
C ALA A 72 -15.06 -26.87 -18.88
N ALA A 73 -16.29 -26.39 -19.10
CA ALA A 73 -17.20 -26.92 -20.12
C ALA A 73 -16.62 -26.75 -21.54
N PHE A 74 -16.16 -25.53 -21.88
CA PHE A 74 -15.51 -25.29 -23.19
C PHE A 74 -14.26 -26.15 -23.40
N SER A 75 -13.48 -26.40 -22.35
CA SER A 75 -12.28 -27.24 -22.42
C SER A 75 -12.64 -28.72 -22.70
N ALA A 76 -13.72 -29.21 -22.09
CA ALA A 76 -14.24 -30.56 -22.34
C ALA A 76 -14.76 -30.72 -23.79
N ASP A 77 -15.45 -29.70 -24.31
CA ASP A 77 -15.91 -29.67 -25.70
C ASP A 77 -14.72 -29.70 -26.67
N LEU A 78 -13.68 -28.91 -26.40
CA LEU A 78 -12.48 -28.84 -27.24
C LEU A 78 -11.69 -30.16 -27.24
N ALA A 79 -11.60 -30.83 -26.08
CA ALA A 79 -11.02 -32.17 -25.98
C ALA A 79 -11.82 -33.20 -26.80
N THR A 80 -13.14 -33.10 -26.81
CA THR A 80 -14.02 -33.97 -27.61
C THR A 80 -13.83 -33.72 -29.11
N ILE A 81 -13.72 -32.45 -29.53
CA ILE A 81 -13.42 -32.09 -30.93
C ILE A 81 -12.05 -32.65 -31.34
N ARG A 82 -11.02 -32.49 -30.50
CA ARG A 82 -9.66 -33.01 -30.77
C ARG A 82 -9.64 -34.53 -30.91
N ALA A 83 -10.33 -35.26 -30.04
CA ALA A 83 -10.44 -36.71 -30.11
C ALA A 83 -11.12 -37.17 -31.40
N ASN A 84 -12.14 -36.44 -31.86
CA ASN A 84 -12.80 -36.71 -33.14
C ASN A 84 -11.89 -36.40 -34.34
N THR A 85 -11.10 -35.32 -34.31
CA THR A 85 -10.15 -34.98 -35.39
C THR A 85 -8.99 -35.97 -35.50
N GLN A 86 -8.48 -36.49 -34.39
CA GLN A 86 -7.42 -37.52 -34.39
C GLN A 86 -7.88 -38.83 -35.05
N ARG A 87 -9.16 -39.18 -34.96
CA ARG A 87 -9.73 -40.36 -35.65
C ARG A 87 -9.72 -40.26 -37.18
N TYR A 88 -9.45 -39.09 -37.77
CA TYR A 88 -9.38 -38.90 -39.22
C TYR A 88 -7.94 -38.71 -39.76
N GLY A 89 -6.91 -38.81 -38.91
CA GLY A 89 -5.53 -38.39 -39.25
C GLY A 89 -4.47 -39.47 -39.46
N GLU A 90 -4.79 -40.76 -39.37
CA GLU A 90 -3.79 -41.84 -39.47
C GLU A 90 -3.77 -42.52 -40.85
N GLU A 91 -2.90 -42.03 -41.74
CA GLU A 91 -2.23 -42.84 -42.77
C GLU A 91 -0.92 -42.16 -43.22
N ARG A 92 0.19 -42.44 -42.53
CA ARG A 92 1.53 -42.35 -43.14
C ARG A 92 2.54 -43.29 -42.46
N PRO A 93 3.23 -44.19 -43.19
CA PRO A 93 4.16 -45.16 -42.61
C PRO A 93 5.55 -44.55 -42.30
N PRO A 94 6.36 -45.17 -41.41
CA PRO A 94 7.69 -44.69 -41.01
C PRO A 94 8.85 -45.37 -41.76
N GLU A 95 9.94 -44.64 -42.02
CA GLU A 95 11.30 -45.18 -42.31
C GLU A 95 12.38 -44.11 -41.98
N PRO A 96 13.68 -44.45 -41.81
CA PRO A 96 14.37 -44.27 -40.52
C PRO A 96 15.61 -43.34 -40.54
N ALA A 97 15.99 -42.93 -39.32
CA ALA A 97 17.28 -42.45 -38.80
C ALA A 97 18.38 -41.90 -39.74
N ALA A 98 18.75 -40.64 -39.52
CA ALA A 98 20.13 -40.18 -39.65
C ALA A 98 20.49 -39.31 -38.43
N ALA A 99 21.49 -39.77 -37.70
CA ALA A 99 22.08 -39.11 -36.55
C ALA A 99 22.84 -37.84 -36.98
N MET A 100 22.68 -36.78 -36.19
CA MET A 100 23.71 -35.79 -35.97
C MET A 100 23.71 -35.44 -34.49
N GLU A 101 24.66 -36.04 -33.79
CA GLU A 101 25.01 -35.75 -32.42
C GLU A 101 26.01 -34.57 -32.38
N GLN A 102 25.72 -33.66 -31.44
CA GLN A 102 26.60 -32.73 -30.71
C GLN A 102 26.85 -31.29 -31.26
N PRO A 103 27.10 -30.30 -30.35
CA PRO A 103 27.12 -30.37 -28.88
C PRO A 103 26.09 -29.45 -28.19
N LEU A 104 25.62 -29.91 -27.04
CA LEU A 104 25.07 -29.09 -25.96
C LEU A 104 26.11 -28.01 -25.60
N VAL A 105 25.80 -26.75 -25.90
CA VAL A 105 26.19 -25.67 -25.00
C VAL A 105 25.09 -25.58 -23.95
N GLU A 106 25.27 -26.38 -22.90
CA GLU A 106 24.75 -26.07 -21.58
C GLU A 106 25.41 -24.75 -21.14
N ASP A 107 24.90 -23.62 -21.62
CA ASP A 107 24.81 -22.50 -20.71
C ASP A 107 23.76 -22.92 -19.69
N GLN A 108 24.27 -23.42 -18.58
CA GLN A 108 23.57 -23.57 -17.35
C GLN A 108 22.92 -22.22 -17.06
N GLU A 109 21.66 -22.03 -17.46
CA GLU A 109 20.76 -21.17 -16.73
C GLU A 109 20.71 -21.79 -15.33
N GLU A 110 21.63 -21.33 -14.47
CA GLU A 110 21.48 -21.39 -13.03
C GLU A 110 20.00 -21.14 -12.76
N GLY A 111 19.30 -22.18 -12.32
CA GLY A 111 17.85 -22.14 -12.18
C GLY A 111 17.51 -20.83 -11.49
N LYS A 112 16.79 -19.95 -12.19
CA LYS A 112 16.36 -18.64 -11.69
C LYS A 112 15.57 -18.91 -10.42
N GLU A 113 16.28 -18.98 -9.31
CA GLU A 113 15.72 -19.20 -8.01
C GLU A 113 14.72 -18.06 -7.84
N ASP A 114 13.43 -18.38 -7.75
CA ASP A 114 12.41 -17.36 -7.65
C ASP A 114 12.75 -16.50 -6.42
N LYS A 115 13.21 -15.27 -6.67
CA LYS A 115 13.66 -14.36 -5.61
C LYS A 115 12.47 -13.77 -4.86
N HIS A 116 11.25 -14.00 -5.33
CA HIS A 116 10.04 -13.45 -4.76
C HIS A 116 9.69 -14.05 -3.38
N PRO A 117 9.73 -15.38 -3.15
CA PRO A 117 9.62 -15.93 -1.79
C PRO A 117 10.55 -15.29 -0.76
N LYS A 118 11.84 -15.09 -1.12
CA LYS A 118 12.83 -14.42 -0.24
C LYS A 118 12.46 -12.95 0.01
N LEU A 119 11.91 -12.27 -1.00
CA LEU A 119 11.43 -10.90 -0.88
C LEU A 119 10.21 -10.80 0.05
N LEU A 120 9.25 -11.72 -0.04
CA LEU A 120 8.08 -11.74 0.83
C LEU A 120 8.48 -11.96 2.30
N LEU A 121 9.41 -12.88 2.56
CA LEU A 121 9.96 -13.09 3.90
C LEU A 121 10.63 -11.82 4.46
N ALA A 122 11.38 -11.10 3.64
CA ALA A 122 11.95 -9.81 4.03
C ALA A 122 10.87 -8.77 4.35
N ALA A 123 9.78 -8.71 3.58
CA ALA A 123 8.68 -7.78 3.81
C ALA A 123 7.94 -8.07 5.13
N VAL A 124 7.76 -9.34 5.50
CA VAL A 124 7.16 -9.74 6.79
C VAL A 124 7.96 -9.20 7.98
N GLY A 125 9.29 -9.12 7.86
CA GLY A 125 10.16 -8.60 8.92
C GLY A 125 10.06 -7.09 9.17
N ILE A 126 9.35 -6.35 8.31
CA ILE A 126 9.19 -4.90 8.44
C ILE A 126 7.97 -4.61 9.33
N SER A 127 8.20 -4.09 10.53
CA SER A 127 7.14 -3.76 11.47
C SER A 127 6.23 -2.65 10.94
N ALA A 128 6.81 -1.56 10.43
CA ALA A 128 6.11 -0.45 9.80
C ALA A 128 6.96 0.18 8.70
N ALA A 129 6.32 0.58 7.61
CA ALA A 129 6.91 1.36 6.54
C ALA A 129 6.03 2.57 6.20
N GLU A 130 6.62 3.74 6.03
CA GLU A 130 5.95 4.91 5.51
C GLU A 130 6.05 4.94 3.99
N LEU A 131 4.91 4.77 3.33
CA LEU A 131 4.79 4.86 1.88
C LEU A 131 4.46 6.30 1.47
N ARG A 132 5.29 6.90 0.61
CA ARG A 132 5.10 8.24 0.02
C ARG A 132 4.96 8.12 -1.48
N VAL A 133 3.76 8.41 -2.00
CA VAL A 133 3.42 8.18 -3.42
C VAL A 133 2.47 9.24 -3.95
N HIS A 134 2.37 9.37 -5.27
CA HIS A 134 1.31 10.17 -5.86
C HIS A 134 -0.07 9.57 -5.55
N ARG A 135 -1.10 10.42 -5.44
CA ARG A 135 -2.50 10.01 -5.18
C ARG A 135 -2.97 8.88 -6.11
N ASP A 136 -2.70 9.00 -7.39
CA ASP A 136 -3.15 8.00 -8.38
C ASP A 136 -2.38 6.67 -8.23
N THR A 137 -1.11 6.72 -7.83
CA THR A 137 -0.33 5.52 -7.53
C THR A 137 -0.86 4.82 -6.27
N TRP A 138 -1.29 5.59 -5.27
CA TRP A 138 -1.97 5.04 -4.10
C TRP A 138 -3.32 4.40 -4.47
N ALA A 139 -4.12 5.08 -5.28
CA ALA A 139 -5.40 4.54 -5.76
C ALA A 139 -5.22 3.23 -6.53
N PHE A 140 -4.24 3.19 -7.44
CA PHE A 140 -3.88 1.97 -8.18
C PHE A 140 -3.48 0.83 -7.24
N LEU A 141 -2.68 1.13 -6.20
CA LEU A 141 -2.26 0.13 -5.22
C LEU A 141 -3.45 -0.42 -4.44
N VAL A 142 -4.35 0.44 -3.98
CA VAL A 142 -5.56 0.04 -3.24
C VAL A 142 -6.51 -0.78 -4.13
N GLU A 143 -6.65 -0.42 -5.40
CA GLU A 143 -7.48 -1.15 -6.36
C GLU A 143 -7.03 -2.62 -6.49
N HIS A 144 -5.72 -2.84 -6.64
CA HIS A 144 -5.16 -4.16 -6.94
C HIS A 144 -4.78 -4.97 -5.67
N ALA A 145 -4.27 -4.31 -4.63
CA ALA A 145 -3.85 -4.96 -3.38
C ALA A 145 -4.97 -5.00 -2.34
N GLY A 146 -5.94 -4.08 -2.39
CA GLY A 146 -7.06 -4.02 -1.44
C GLY A 146 -7.98 -5.24 -1.46
N GLN A 147 -7.88 -6.10 -2.47
CA GLN A 147 -8.61 -7.36 -2.54
C GLN A 147 -7.96 -8.48 -1.71
N ASP A 148 -6.67 -8.34 -1.33
CA ASP A 148 -5.95 -9.33 -0.53
C ASP A 148 -6.37 -9.29 0.95
N ARG A 149 -6.41 -10.46 1.59
CA ARG A 149 -6.81 -10.61 3.01
C ARG A 149 -5.81 -9.99 3.99
N HIS A 150 -4.55 -9.87 3.59
CA HIS A 150 -3.47 -9.33 4.42
C HIS A 150 -3.21 -7.84 4.13
N PHE A 151 -3.88 -7.25 3.13
CA PHE A 151 -3.79 -5.82 2.86
C PHE A 151 -4.76 -5.05 3.75
N HIS A 152 -4.20 -4.27 4.67
CA HIS A 152 -4.97 -3.38 5.53
C HIS A 152 -4.77 -1.93 5.08
N ILE A 153 -5.87 -1.25 4.76
CA ILE A 153 -5.84 0.19 4.45
C ILE A 153 -5.61 0.93 5.78
N PRO A 154 -4.50 1.67 5.92
CA PRO A 154 -4.19 2.32 7.19
C PRO A 154 -5.14 3.48 7.47
N GLY A 155 -5.55 3.66 8.73
CA GLY A 155 -6.46 4.74 9.12
C GLY A 155 -5.84 6.15 9.05
N GLY A 156 -4.51 6.27 9.04
CA GLY A 156 -3.77 7.54 8.95
C GLY A 156 -3.25 7.81 7.55
N VAL A 157 -4.15 7.98 6.57
CA VAL A 157 -3.78 8.42 5.22
C VAL A 157 -3.73 9.94 5.20
N GLU A 158 -2.53 10.51 5.08
CA GLU A 158 -2.34 11.95 4.91
C GLU A 158 -2.18 12.27 3.42
N GLU A 159 -3.02 13.16 2.90
CA GLU A 159 -2.87 13.68 1.53
C GLU A 159 -2.49 15.16 1.57
N LYS A 160 -1.41 15.52 0.87
CA LYS A 160 -0.98 16.90 0.70
C LYS A 160 -0.30 17.10 -0.65
N ASP A 161 -0.70 18.12 -1.41
CA ASP A 161 -0.11 18.51 -2.69
C ASP A 161 -0.03 17.35 -3.72
N GLY A 162 -1.02 16.47 -3.74
CA GLY A 162 -1.08 15.29 -4.62
C GLY A 162 -0.19 14.12 -4.18
N ILE A 163 0.48 14.24 -3.02
CA ILE A 163 1.26 13.18 -2.39
C ILE A 163 0.47 12.59 -1.23
N VAL A 164 0.36 11.27 -1.24
CA VAL A 164 -0.20 10.47 -0.16
C VAL A 164 0.94 9.91 0.69
N LYS A 165 0.84 10.09 2.00
CA LYS A 165 1.68 9.45 3.01
C LYS A 165 0.85 8.48 3.83
N VAL A 166 1.33 7.26 3.96
CA VAL A 166 0.57 6.20 4.60
C VAL A 166 1.48 5.18 5.26
N GLN A 167 1.18 4.77 6.49
CA GLN A 167 1.94 3.75 7.21
C GLN A 167 1.43 2.35 6.89
N VAL A 168 2.22 1.54 6.19
CA VAL A 168 1.89 0.16 5.83
C VAL A 168 2.68 -0.84 6.68
N SER A 169 2.01 -1.91 7.11
CA SER A 169 2.63 -3.01 7.85
C SER A 169 3.29 -4.03 6.94
N GLY A 170 4.19 -4.86 7.48
CA GLY A 170 4.80 -5.98 6.75
C GLY A 170 3.80 -6.90 6.02
N PRO A 171 2.71 -7.36 6.66
CA PRO A 171 1.65 -8.12 5.97
C PRO A 171 1.00 -7.37 4.81
N SER A 172 0.81 -6.06 4.93
CA SER A 172 0.28 -5.24 3.83
C SER A 172 1.28 -5.09 2.68
N LEU A 173 2.59 -5.04 2.98
CA LEU A 173 3.64 -5.07 1.97
C LEU A 173 3.69 -6.42 1.23
N VAL A 174 3.51 -7.53 1.95
CA VAL A 174 3.41 -8.87 1.33
C VAL A 174 2.23 -8.94 0.37
N ALA A 175 1.07 -8.49 0.82
CA ALA A 175 -0.13 -8.44 -0.01
C ALA A 175 0.08 -7.57 -1.26
N ALA A 176 0.63 -6.37 -1.09
CA ALA A 176 0.96 -5.47 -2.20
C ALA A 176 1.90 -6.13 -3.21
N LEU A 177 3.01 -6.71 -2.76
CA LEU A 177 3.98 -7.37 -3.65
C LEU A 177 3.38 -8.57 -4.38
N THR A 178 2.54 -9.35 -3.70
CA THR A 178 1.86 -10.51 -4.29
C THR A 178 0.86 -10.07 -5.36
N SER A 179 -0.01 -9.11 -5.05
CA SER A 179 -1.00 -8.60 -5.99
C SER A 179 -0.37 -7.92 -7.20
N LEU A 180 0.63 -7.06 -6.99
CA LEU A 180 1.30 -6.38 -8.09
C LEU A 180 2.06 -7.36 -8.99
N ARG A 181 2.61 -8.45 -8.41
CA ARG A 181 3.21 -9.53 -9.20
C ARG A 181 2.19 -10.20 -10.10
N ALA A 182 1.06 -10.62 -9.52
CA ALA A 182 -0.02 -11.25 -10.27
C ALA A 182 -0.53 -10.36 -11.41
N VAL A 183 -0.62 -9.04 -11.20
CA VAL A 183 -1.11 -8.09 -12.22
C VAL A 183 -0.15 -7.94 -13.40
N HIS A 184 1.16 -7.83 -13.17
CA HIS A 184 2.11 -7.63 -14.28
C HIS A 184 2.56 -8.94 -14.95
N GLU A 185 2.37 -10.09 -14.29
CA GLU A 185 2.62 -11.42 -14.84
C GLU A 185 1.35 -12.06 -15.46
N ALA A 186 0.18 -11.42 -15.34
CA ALA A 186 -1.07 -11.94 -15.89
C ALA A 186 -1.05 -11.94 -17.43
N ASP A 187 -1.33 -13.11 -18.01
CA ASP A 187 -1.53 -13.26 -19.45
C ASP A 187 -2.71 -12.40 -19.92
N GLY A 188 -2.46 -11.49 -20.86
CA GLY A 188 -3.49 -10.61 -21.42
C GLY A 188 -3.83 -9.38 -20.58
N ALA A 189 -3.04 -9.05 -19.56
CA ALA A 189 -3.16 -7.76 -18.88
C ALA A 189 -2.97 -6.58 -19.86
N ASP A 190 -3.69 -5.49 -19.63
CA ASP A 190 -3.45 -4.25 -20.36
C ASP A 190 -1.97 -3.83 -20.19
N PRO A 191 -1.23 -3.54 -21.28
CA PRO A 191 0.20 -3.22 -21.18
C PRO A 191 0.50 -2.03 -20.27
N GLY A 192 -0.39 -1.04 -20.20
CA GLY A 192 -0.24 0.11 -19.30
C GLY A 192 -0.38 -0.30 -17.83
N THR A 193 -1.43 -1.05 -17.50
CA THR A 193 -1.64 -1.61 -16.16
C THR A 193 -0.49 -2.52 -15.73
N ALA A 194 -0.01 -3.39 -16.60
CA ALA A 194 1.13 -4.26 -16.34
C ALA A 194 2.41 -3.46 -16.08
N ALA A 195 2.67 -2.41 -16.88
CA ALA A 195 3.83 -1.54 -16.69
C ALA A 195 3.79 -0.76 -15.36
N ILE A 196 2.62 -0.23 -14.97
CA ILE A 196 2.44 0.44 -13.68
C ILE A 196 2.68 -0.55 -12.54
N ALA A 197 2.06 -1.73 -12.60
CA ALA A 197 2.23 -2.76 -11.58
C ALA A 197 3.69 -3.20 -11.44
N GLN A 198 4.38 -3.42 -12.55
CA GLN A 198 5.81 -3.77 -12.56
C GLN A 198 6.68 -2.66 -11.95
N HIS A 199 6.39 -1.39 -12.27
CA HIS A 199 7.14 -0.25 -11.73
C HIS A 199 6.95 -0.13 -10.22
N VAL A 200 5.71 -0.15 -9.74
CA VAL A 200 5.38 -0.05 -8.30
C VAL A 200 5.97 -1.24 -7.54
N TYR A 201 5.83 -2.46 -8.08
CA TYR A 201 6.45 -3.66 -7.53
C TYR A 201 7.96 -3.51 -7.40
N GLY A 202 8.63 -3.04 -8.45
CA GLY A 202 10.08 -2.84 -8.48
C GLY A 202 10.57 -1.87 -7.39
N ARG A 203 9.85 -0.76 -7.17
CA ARG A 203 10.21 0.25 -6.15
C ARG A 203 10.05 -0.27 -4.72
N ILE A 204 8.95 -0.96 -4.43
CA ILE A 204 8.74 -1.61 -3.12
C ILE A 204 9.79 -2.69 -2.91
N ALA A 205 9.99 -3.57 -3.90
CA ALA A 205 10.95 -4.66 -3.84
C ALA A 205 12.39 -4.17 -3.59
N LYS A 206 12.80 -3.08 -4.25
CA LYS A 206 14.11 -2.46 -4.05
C LYS A 206 14.30 -1.99 -2.61
N THR A 207 13.28 -1.34 -2.04
CA THR A 207 13.36 -0.79 -0.67
C THR A 207 13.37 -1.91 0.37
N VAL A 208 12.50 -2.91 0.24
CA VAL A 208 12.47 -4.09 1.12
C VAL A 208 13.81 -4.83 1.08
N LYS A 209 14.43 -5.00 -0.09
CA LYS A 209 15.77 -5.61 -0.22
C LYS A 209 16.86 -4.78 0.46
N ALA A 210 16.78 -3.46 0.37
CA ALA A 210 17.74 -2.57 1.03
C ALA A 210 17.67 -2.71 2.56
N VAL A 211 16.44 -2.72 3.12
CA VAL A 211 16.23 -2.93 4.57
C VAL A 211 16.68 -4.32 5.02
N ALA A 212 16.39 -5.36 4.23
CA ALA A 212 16.84 -6.71 4.55
C ALA A 212 18.37 -6.85 4.56
N LYS A 213 19.07 -6.04 3.75
CA LYS A 213 20.54 -6.00 3.69
C LYS A 213 21.13 -5.23 4.88
N ASP A 214 20.43 -4.22 5.38
CA ASP A 214 20.87 -3.41 6.51
C ASP A 214 19.72 -3.10 7.49
N PRO A 215 19.37 -4.07 8.36
CA PRO A 215 18.22 -3.98 9.27
C PRO A 215 18.34 -2.88 10.35
N HIS A 216 19.51 -2.25 10.51
CA HIS A 216 19.80 -1.29 11.58
C HIS A 216 20.05 0.14 11.07
N SER A 217 19.67 0.45 9.83
CA SER A 217 19.89 1.78 9.19
C SER A 217 19.08 2.94 9.80
N GLY A 218 18.37 2.73 10.91
CA GLY A 218 17.52 3.74 11.56
C GLY A 218 17.84 3.87 13.04
N THR A 219 18.05 5.11 13.48
CA THR A 219 18.08 5.45 14.92
C THR A 219 16.70 5.26 15.51
N GLY A 220 16.47 4.12 16.18
CA GLY A 220 15.38 3.94 17.15
C GLY A 220 13.95 4.12 16.62
N GLY A 221 13.34 3.03 16.15
CA GLY A 221 11.86 2.92 16.05
C GLY A 221 11.19 3.66 14.89
N ASP A 222 11.92 4.43 14.09
CA ASP A 222 11.35 5.12 12.93
C ASP A 222 10.90 4.15 11.82
N PRO A 223 9.70 4.33 11.22
CA PRO A 223 9.22 3.51 10.11
C PRO A 223 10.11 3.59 8.86
N VAL A 224 10.22 2.49 8.13
CA VAL A 224 10.98 2.43 6.86
C VAL A 224 10.33 3.32 5.80
N ALA A 225 11.03 4.32 5.27
CA ALA A 225 10.48 5.17 4.21
C ALA A 225 10.58 4.50 2.82
N ILE A 226 9.43 4.23 2.19
CA ILE A 226 9.29 3.76 0.81
C ILE A 226 8.76 4.92 -0.05
N VAL A 227 9.58 5.41 -0.98
CA VAL A 227 9.21 6.52 -1.87
C VAL A 227 8.99 6.01 -3.29
N ILE A 228 7.76 6.14 -3.80
CA ILE A 228 7.36 5.79 -5.17
C ILE A 228 6.96 7.08 -5.89
N ASP A 229 7.91 8.03 -5.94
CA ASP A 229 7.89 9.22 -6.80
C ASP A 229 9.35 9.50 -7.20
N ASP A 230 9.64 9.52 -8.50
CA ASP A 230 11.00 9.75 -9.01
C ASP A 230 11.47 11.21 -8.87
N ARG A 231 10.57 12.14 -8.52
CA ARG A 231 10.91 13.54 -8.22
C ARG A 231 11.37 13.72 -6.77
N ILE A 232 11.05 12.77 -5.89
CA ILE A 232 11.36 12.84 -4.46
C ILE A 232 12.57 11.93 -4.18
N LYS A 233 13.72 12.54 -3.84
CA LYS A 233 14.88 11.76 -3.39
C LYS A 233 14.52 11.05 -2.08
N SER A 234 14.76 9.74 -2.00
CA SER A 234 14.65 8.99 -0.74
C SER A 234 15.62 9.56 0.28
N THR A 235 15.12 10.37 1.22
CA THR A 235 15.95 10.95 2.29
C THR A 235 16.26 9.88 3.33
N GLY A 236 17.17 8.96 3.00
CA GLY A 236 17.81 8.04 3.95
C GLY A 236 19.20 8.52 4.40
N GLN A 237 19.58 9.76 4.06
CA GLN A 237 20.90 10.28 4.36
C GLN A 237 20.89 11.79 4.51
N GLN A 238 20.41 12.29 5.66
CA GLN A 238 20.82 13.59 6.21
C GLN A 238 20.33 13.72 7.66
N VAL A 239 21.07 13.11 8.60
CA VAL A 239 21.38 13.75 9.89
C VAL A 239 22.67 13.10 10.40
N GLY A 240 23.80 13.77 10.25
CA GLY A 240 25.09 13.21 10.64
C GLY A 240 26.29 13.91 10.02
N SER A 241 26.29 15.25 10.03
CA SER A 241 27.50 16.08 9.97
C SER A 241 27.09 17.53 10.22
N VAL A 242 26.70 17.81 11.47
CA VAL A 242 27.10 19.10 12.03
C VAL A 242 28.51 18.84 12.55
N ASN A 243 29.49 18.93 11.64
CA ASN A 243 30.86 19.09 12.09
C ASN A 243 30.96 20.50 12.65
N ASP A 244 30.97 20.50 13.96
CA ASP A 244 31.68 21.44 14.82
C ASP A 244 33.02 21.78 14.18
N ASP A 245 33.13 22.97 13.60
CA ASP A 245 34.41 23.58 13.25
C ASP A 245 34.24 25.10 13.38
N GLN A 246 34.51 25.58 14.60
CA GLN A 246 34.85 26.96 14.86
C GLN A 246 36.05 27.36 13.97
N PRO A 247 36.06 28.59 13.46
CA PRO A 247 37.29 29.35 13.43
C PRO A 247 37.21 30.44 14.50
N GLU A 248 38.18 30.38 15.41
CA GLU A 248 38.58 31.48 16.29
C GLU A 248 38.45 32.83 15.58
N ARG A 249 37.75 33.76 16.22
CA ARG A 249 37.94 35.19 15.98
C ARG A 249 38.35 35.83 17.28
N ASP A 250 39.65 35.97 17.45
CA ASP A 250 40.26 37.22 17.94
C ASP A 250 41.32 37.60 16.90
N PRO A 251 41.35 38.87 16.47
CA PRO A 251 42.21 39.80 17.19
C PRO A 251 41.64 41.22 17.34
N ASP A 252 42.06 41.87 18.43
CA ASP A 252 42.20 43.32 18.66
C ASP A 252 41.58 44.28 17.62
N ASN A 253 40.56 45.05 18.05
CA ASN A 253 40.58 46.52 18.13
C ASN A 253 39.23 47.07 18.65
#